data_AF-A0A3M1VDE4-F1
#
_entry.id   AF-A0A3M1VDE4-F1
#
_cell.length_a   1.000
_cell.length_b   1.000
_cell.length_c   1.000
_cell.angle_alpha   90.00
_cell.angle_beta   90.00
_cell.angle_gamma   90.00
#
_symmetry.space_group_name_H-M   'P 1'
#
loop_
_entity.id
_entity.type
_entity.pdbx_description
1 polymer ?
#
loop_
_entity_poly.entity_id
_entity_poly.type
_entity_poly.pdbx_seq_one_letter_code
_entity_poly.pdbx_strand_id
1 'polypeptide(L)'
;MGTSDGMKLSLHAQTAFTLIEMVVAMALGMLILGMAVSTTISNRELYETDSTRLKVNQNLRAALDFMGLNVREAGENLSASFTAIEIIDGQAGPDELIIRRNLKDEVLKLCVDLAAGSTVQDVLFATSGTTPGCIYSDNTHNYSVWRDYRLQSEAQEVKAYIYDASSGLGEFFTYDSESDNGFELSIHRKDGSWANNYSSAATAIYILEEWRFRLNGDVLELIENSDFSAPQGIVYGIEDFQVSAIENDGTVKQAFGSNDDWTALKAIRVTLLGDASYRGNSIARSATAEFFPRNILSN
;
A
#
# COMPACT_ATOMS: atom_id res chain seq x y z
N MET A 1 99.86 34.39 8.92
CA MET A 1 99.07 33.80 7.82
C MET A 1 98.17 32.75 8.46
N GLY A 2 96.85 32.97 8.43
CA GLY A 2 95.82 32.01 8.87
C GLY A 2 95.39 32.11 10.34
N THR A 3 94.27 32.78 10.59
CA THR A 3 93.43 32.48 11.76
C THR A 3 92.01 32.24 11.30
N SER A 4 91.60 30.99 11.52
CA SER A 4 90.33 30.33 11.21
C SER A 4 89.13 31.07 11.79
N ASP A 5 88.11 31.21 10.96
CA ASP A 5 86.80 31.79 11.24
C ASP A 5 86.02 30.89 12.21
N GLY A 6 85.47 31.49 13.27
CA GLY A 6 84.85 30.81 14.40
C GLY A 6 83.35 30.62 14.20
N MET A 7 82.92 29.35 14.17
CA MET A 7 81.53 28.94 14.17
C MET A 7 80.82 29.41 15.47
N LYS A 8 79.93 30.41 15.34
CA LYS A 8 79.06 30.86 16.44
C LYS A 8 77.95 29.83 16.67
N LEU A 9 78.13 28.98 17.68
CA LEU A 9 77.05 28.18 18.25
C LEU A 9 76.10 29.08 19.03
N SER A 10 74.90 29.31 18.51
CA SER A 10 73.79 29.95 19.23
C SER A 10 73.24 28.96 20.27
N LEU A 11 73.67 29.10 21.53
CA LEU A 11 73.05 28.40 22.66
C LEU A 11 71.64 28.97 22.88
N HIS A 12 70.63 28.16 22.58
CA HIS A 12 69.26 28.43 23.03
C HIS A 12 69.19 28.30 24.55
N ALA A 13 68.84 29.38 25.23
CA ALA A 13 68.55 29.37 26.66
C ALA A 13 67.34 28.48 26.94
N GLN A 14 67.56 27.34 27.59
CA GLN A 14 66.49 26.48 28.10
C GLN A 14 65.88 27.15 29.34
N THR A 15 64.76 27.83 29.16
CA THR A 15 63.92 28.30 30.26
C THR A 15 63.21 27.10 30.88
N ALA A 16 63.57 26.75 32.11
CA ALA A 16 62.88 25.72 32.89
C ALA A 16 61.53 26.28 33.38
N PHE A 17 60.43 25.61 33.00
CA PHE A 17 59.07 25.96 33.45
C PHE A 17 58.92 25.77 34.96
N THR A 18 58.17 26.66 35.60
CA THR A 18 57.89 26.56 37.04
C THR A 18 56.78 25.54 37.30
N LEU A 19 56.80 24.88 38.47
CA LEU A 19 55.81 23.86 38.84
C LEU A 19 54.37 24.42 38.82
N ILE A 20 54.20 25.69 39.19
CA ILE A 20 52.90 26.37 39.16
C ILE A 20 52.37 26.55 37.74
N GLU A 21 53.24 26.77 36.77
CA GLU A 21 52.89 26.96 35.35
C GLU A 21 52.38 25.66 34.72
N MET A 22 52.96 24.52 35.11
CA MET A 22 52.46 23.20 34.70
C MET A 22 51.07 22.89 35.28
N VAL A 23 50.83 23.22 36.56
CA VAL A 23 49.51 22.99 37.19
C VAL A 23 48.43 23.85 36.54
N VAL A 24 48.73 25.13 36.27
CA VAL A 24 47.80 26.04 35.59
C VAL A 24 47.54 25.57 34.15
N ALA A 25 48.59 25.16 33.41
CA ALA A 25 48.43 24.65 32.06
C ALA A 25 47.56 23.38 32.01
N MET A 26 47.74 22.45 32.95
CA MET A 26 46.89 21.26 33.06
C MET A 26 45.45 21.60 33.41
N ALA A 27 45.21 22.54 34.33
CA ALA A 27 43.87 22.99 34.70
C ALA A 27 43.12 23.60 33.51
N LEU A 28 43.78 24.49 32.76
CA LEU A 28 43.21 25.09 31.55
C LEU A 28 43.00 24.05 30.44
N GLY A 29 43.95 23.11 30.28
CA GLY A 29 43.83 22.01 29.33
C GLY A 29 42.61 21.13 29.60
N MET A 30 42.38 20.75 30.86
CA MET A 30 41.19 19.99 31.26
C MET A 30 39.89 20.76 31.02
N LEU A 31 39.88 22.07 31.28
CA LEU A 31 38.70 22.91 31.07
C LEU A 31 38.32 22.95 29.58
N ILE A 32 39.30 23.16 28.69
CA ILE A 32 39.08 23.19 27.24
C ILE A 32 38.63 21.82 26.72
N LEU A 33 39.29 20.74 27.15
CA LEU A 33 38.91 19.38 26.77
C LEU A 33 37.50 19.04 27.27
N GLY A 34 37.13 19.45 28.48
CA GLY A 34 35.78 19.26 29.02
C GLY A 34 34.70 19.92 28.16
N MET A 35 34.93 21.18 27.73
CA MET A 35 34.01 21.87 26.82
C MET A 35 33.93 21.21 25.45
N ALA A 36 35.06 20.77 24.91
CA ALA A 36 35.11 20.08 23.62
C ALA A 36 34.31 18.78 23.65
N VAL A 37 34.54 17.93 24.67
CA VAL A 37 33.82 16.65 24.84
C VAL A 37 32.32 16.87 25.01
N SER A 38 31.92 17.83 25.85
CA SER A 38 30.50 18.16 26.06
C SER A 38 29.79 18.60 24.76
N THR A 39 30.47 19.41 23.95
CA THR A 39 29.94 19.85 22.65
C THR A 39 29.83 18.68 21.67
N THR A 40 30.83 17.79 21.62
CA THR A 40 30.79 16.60 20.76
C THR A 40 29.65 15.65 21.14
N ILE A 41 29.40 15.43 22.42
CA ILE A 41 28.28 14.60 22.89
C ILE A 41 26.94 15.22 22.48
N SER A 42 26.78 16.52 22.71
CA SER A 42 25.57 17.26 22.32
C SER A 42 25.31 17.19 20.81
N ASN A 43 26.34 17.37 19.99
CA ASN A 43 26.22 17.28 18.53
C ASN A 43 25.84 15.88 18.06
N ARG A 44 26.38 14.83 18.70
CA ARG A 44 26.03 13.45 18.39
C ARG A 44 24.57 13.14 18.74
N GLU A 45 24.10 13.60 19.89
CA GLU A 45 22.71 13.39 20.31
C GLU A 45 21.71 14.11 19.39
N LEU A 46 22.03 15.33 18.98
CA LEU A 46 21.26 16.06 17.98
C LEU A 46 21.20 15.28 16.66
N TYR A 47 22.35 14.79 16.19
CA TYR A 47 22.43 14.00 14.95
C TYR A 47 21.61 12.70 15.01
N GLU A 48 21.67 11.95 16.11
CA GLU A 48 20.90 10.71 16.26
C GLU A 48 19.38 10.99 16.33
N THR A 49 18.97 12.08 16.99
CA THR A 49 17.58 12.53 17.03
C THR A 49 17.08 12.93 15.64
N ASP A 50 17.88 13.71 14.90
CA ASP A 50 17.53 14.14 13.55
C ASP A 50 17.51 12.96 12.56
N SER A 51 18.44 12.00 12.69
CA SER A 51 18.41 10.77 11.92
C SER A 51 17.12 9.97 12.16
N THR A 52 16.68 9.86 13.40
CA THR A 52 15.42 9.17 13.75
C THR A 52 14.21 9.88 13.15
N ARG A 53 14.14 11.21 13.25
CA ARG A 53 13.10 12.04 12.61
C ARG A 53 13.05 11.86 11.10
N LEU A 54 14.22 11.83 10.45
CA LEU A 54 14.32 11.65 9.01
C LEU A 54 13.80 10.28 8.59
N LYS A 55 14.12 9.21 9.33
CA LYS A 55 13.61 7.86 9.06
C LYS A 55 12.09 7.80 9.14
N VAL A 56 11.47 8.33 10.20
CA VAL A 56 10.01 8.35 10.33
C VAL A 56 9.37 9.11 9.15
N ASN A 57 9.88 10.30 8.81
CA ASN A 57 9.35 11.07 7.68
C ASN A 57 9.52 10.35 6.33
N GLN A 58 10.64 9.66 6.11
CA GLN A 58 10.87 8.88 4.89
C GLN A 58 9.91 7.69 4.80
N ASN A 59 9.71 6.98 5.92
CA ASN A 59 8.75 5.87 6.02
C ASN A 59 7.32 6.33 5.71
N LEU A 60 6.87 7.42 6.33
CA LEU A 60 5.54 7.99 6.08
C LEU A 60 5.36 8.40 4.61
N ARG A 61 6.38 9.04 4.02
CA ARG A 61 6.34 9.41 2.60
C ARG A 61 6.30 8.19 1.68
N ALA A 62 7.11 7.18 1.95
CA ALA A 62 7.13 5.95 1.16
C ALA A 62 5.77 5.24 1.18
N ALA A 63 5.12 5.16 2.35
CA ALA A 63 3.78 4.61 2.48
C ALA A 63 2.74 5.40 1.67
N LEU A 64 2.77 6.74 1.78
CA LEU A 64 1.86 7.63 1.03
C LEU A 64 2.09 7.53 -0.48
N ASP A 65 3.34 7.51 -0.94
CA ASP A 65 3.67 7.40 -2.37
C ASP A 65 3.21 6.04 -2.93
N PHE A 66 3.40 4.97 -2.17
CA PHE A 66 2.92 3.63 -2.53
C PHE A 66 1.39 3.60 -2.64
N MET A 67 0.66 4.00 -1.58
CA MET A 67 -0.81 4.07 -1.61
C MET A 67 -1.32 4.99 -2.74
N GLY A 68 -0.67 6.13 -2.93
CA GLY A 68 -1.04 7.12 -3.94
C GLY A 68 -0.88 6.63 -5.38
N LEU A 69 0.03 5.69 -5.65
CA LEU A 69 0.11 5.01 -6.94
C LEU A 69 -1.16 4.17 -7.18
N ASN A 70 -1.55 3.39 -6.17
CA ASN A 70 -2.68 2.45 -6.29
C ASN A 70 -4.02 3.16 -6.34
N VAL A 71 -4.19 4.22 -5.55
CA VAL A 71 -5.40 5.06 -5.63
C VAL A 71 -5.57 5.65 -7.02
N ARG A 72 -4.48 6.01 -7.71
CA ARG A 72 -4.56 6.54 -9.08
C ARG A 72 -4.95 5.49 -10.11
N GLU A 73 -4.58 4.23 -9.87
CA GLU A 73 -4.91 3.06 -10.72
C GLU A 73 -6.26 2.44 -10.35
N ALA A 74 -6.86 2.85 -9.22
CA ALA A 74 -8.18 2.41 -8.80
C ALA A 74 -9.22 2.59 -9.92
N GLY A 75 -10.06 1.58 -10.11
CA GLY A 75 -11.13 1.62 -11.12
C GLY A 75 -10.67 1.36 -12.55
N GLU A 76 -9.40 1.05 -12.78
CA GLU A 76 -8.91 0.65 -14.10
C GLU A 76 -9.68 -0.58 -14.59
N ASN A 77 -10.24 -0.47 -15.81
CA ASN A 77 -11.04 -1.51 -16.46
C ASN A 77 -12.25 -2.02 -15.65
N LEU A 78 -12.73 -1.22 -14.70
CA LEU A 78 -13.94 -1.49 -13.93
C LEU A 78 -15.08 -0.59 -14.40
N SER A 79 -16.29 -1.13 -14.40
CA SER A 79 -17.50 -0.37 -14.71
C SER A 79 -17.83 0.63 -13.60
N ALA A 80 -18.49 1.74 -13.95
CA ALA A 80 -18.99 2.73 -12.99
C ALA A 80 -19.79 2.13 -11.82
N SER A 81 -20.58 1.07 -12.04
CA SER A 81 -21.39 0.41 -11.00
C SER A 81 -20.60 -0.49 -10.04
N PHE A 82 -19.29 -0.66 -10.26
CA PHE A 82 -18.42 -1.46 -9.42
C PHE A 82 -17.72 -0.57 -8.38
N THR A 83 -17.76 -0.96 -7.11
CA THR A 83 -17.09 -0.21 -6.03
C THR A 83 -15.57 -0.42 -6.06
N ALA A 84 -14.89 0.43 -6.82
CA ALA A 84 -13.44 0.37 -7.00
C ALA A 84 -12.63 0.81 -5.77
N ILE A 85 -13.20 1.66 -4.92
CA ILE A 85 -12.59 2.13 -3.68
C ILE A 85 -13.58 1.93 -2.55
N GLU A 86 -13.11 1.40 -1.43
CA GLU A 86 -13.88 1.22 -0.21
C GLU A 86 -13.03 1.62 1.00
N ILE A 87 -13.64 2.35 1.93
CA ILE A 87 -13.04 2.81 3.18
C ILE A 87 -13.89 2.25 4.31
N ILE A 88 -13.23 1.48 5.18
CA ILE A 88 -13.83 0.96 6.41
C ILE A 88 -13.35 1.82 7.57
N ASP A 89 -14.28 2.58 8.15
CA ASP A 89 -14.04 3.47 9.30
C ASP A 89 -13.74 2.64 10.57
N GLY A 90 -12.52 2.77 11.09
CA GLY A 90 -12.03 2.16 12.32
C GLY A 90 -12.60 2.81 13.60
N GLN A 91 -13.41 3.86 13.47
CA GLN A 91 -13.98 4.67 14.53
C GLN A 91 -12.90 5.38 15.37
N ALA A 92 -12.47 4.72 16.44
CA ALA A 92 -11.40 5.19 17.32
C ALA A 92 -10.06 4.50 17.02
N GLY A 93 -10.07 3.50 16.14
CA GLY A 93 -8.89 2.79 15.67
C GLY A 93 -8.52 3.18 14.24
N PRO A 94 -7.50 2.51 13.67
CA PRO A 94 -7.08 2.74 12.31
C PRO A 94 -8.13 2.25 11.30
N ASP A 95 -8.25 2.97 10.20
CA ASP A 95 -9.15 2.64 9.09
C ASP A 95 -8.58 1.52 8.20
N GLU A 96 -9.40 0.99 7.31
CA GLU A 96 -8.94 0.18 6.19
C GLU A 96 -9.26 0.86 4.86
N LEU A 97 -8.34 0.78 3.90
CA LEU A 97 -8.55 1.24 2.53
C LEU A 97 -8.42 0.06 1.58
N ILE A 98 -9.48 -0.19 0.82
CA ILE A 98 -9.52 -1.23 -0.19
C ILE A 98 -9.58 -0.57 -1.55
N ILE A 99 -8.68 -1.00 -2.43
CA ILE A 99 -8.55 -0.49 -3.79
C ILE A 99 -8.63 -1.67 -4.75
N ARG A 100 -9.40 -1.52 -5.81
CA ARG A 100 -9.64 -2.57 -6.79
C ARG A 100 -9.37 -2.06 -8.20
N ARG A 101 -8.78 -2.93 -9.02
CA ARG A 101 -8.68 -2.75 -10.46
C ARG A 101 -8.85 -4.07 -11.19
N ASN A 102 -9.29 -4.01 -12.43
CA ASN A 102 -9.44 -5.18 -13.27
C ASN A 102 -8.21 -5.35 -14.18
N LEU A 103 -7.65 -6.55 -14.21
CA LEU A 103 -6.41 -6.87 -14.96
C LEU A 103 -6.69 -7.16 -16.44
N LYS A 104 -7.96 -7.29 -16.84
CA LYS A 104 -8.40 -7.57 -18.21
C LYS A 104 -9.64 -6.77 -18.56
N ASP A 105 -9.68 -6.21 -19.77
CA ASP A 105 -10.84 -5.47 -20.27
C ASP A 105 -12.06 -6.40 -20.47
N GLU A 106 -11.81 -7.68 -20.77
CA GLU A 106 -12.82 -8.71 -20.96
C GLU A 106 -13.45 -9.14 -19.63
N VAL A 107 -14.69 -8.71 -19.41
CA VAL A 107 -15.52 -9.10 -18.26
C VAL A 107 -16.48 -10.19 -18.67
N LEU A 108 -16.67 -11.21 -17.82
CA LEU A 108 -17.65 -12.27 -18.06
C LEU A 108 -18.97 -11.93 -17.37
N LYS A 109 -20.10 -12.13 -18.05
CA LYS A 109 -21.43 -11.98 -17.46
C LYS A 109 -21.92 -13.31 -16.92
N LEU A 110 -22.49 -13.34 -15.73
CA LEU A 110 -23.13 -14.55 -15.20
C LEU A 110 -24.44 -14.82 -15.97
N CYS A 111 -24.64 -16.05 -16.45
CA CYS A 111 -25.81 -16.41 -17.26
C CYS A 111 -26.81 -17.32 -16.54
N VAL A 112 -26.44 -17.85 -15.38
CA VAL A 112 -27.31 -18.67 -14.52
C VAL A 112 -27.13 -18.21 -13.08
N ASP A 113 -28.23 -18.03 -12.36
CA ASP A 113 -28.19 -17.58 -10.97
C ASP A 113 -27.41 -18.58 -10.09
N LEU A 114 -26.62 -18.06 -9.16
CA LEU A 114 -25.91 -18.86 -8.16
C LEU A 114 -26.50 -18.57 -6.79
N ALA A 115 -26.83 -19.63 -6.06
CA ALA A 115 -27.40 -19.53 -4.72
C ALA A 115 -26.29 -19.61 -3.66
N ALA A 116 -26.44 -18.81 -2.61
CA ALA A 116 -25.60 -18.89 -1.42
C ALA A 116 -25.66 -20.30 -0.81
N GLY A 117 -24.50 -20.82 -0.39
CA GLY A 117 -24.32 -22.17 0.12
C GLY A 117 -24.25 -23.27 -0.95
N SER A 118 -24.50 -22.96 -2.23
CA SER A 118 -24.36 -23.95 -3.30
C SER A 118 -22.90 -24.26 -3.61
N THR A 119 -22.62 -25.50 -4.00
CA THR A 119 -21.29 -25.99 -4.41
C THR A 119 -21.17 -26.07 -5.94
N VAL A 120 -21.93 -25.24 -6.67
CA VAL A 120 -21.85 -25.19 -8.13
C VAL A 120 -20.46 -24.70 -8.52
N GLN A 121 -19.72 -25.54 -9.25
CA GLN A 121 -18.35 -25.24 -9.67
C GLN A 121 -18.30 -24.63 -11.06
N ASP A 122 -19.17 -25.08 -11.98
CA ASP A 122 -19.25 -24.54 -13.33
C ASP A 122 -20.06 -23.24 -13.33
N VAL A 123 -19.38 -22.13 -13.52
CA VAL A 123 -19.98 -20.80 -13.64
C VAL A 123 -20.22 -20.52 -15.12
N LEU A 124 -21.49 -20.62 -15.52
CA LEU A 124 -21.92 -20.44 -16.89
C LEU A 124 -21.95 -18.96 -17.26
N PHE A 125 -21.20 -18.57 -18.29
CA PHE A 125 -21.14 -17.18 -18.78
C PHE A 125 -21.51 -17.02 -20.25
N ALA A 126 -21.78 -18.12 -20.95
CA ALA A 126 -22.41 -18.08 -22.27
C ALA A 126 -23.28 -19.31 -22.52
N THR A 127 -24.33 -19.12 -23.32
CA THR A 127 -25.36 -20.10 -23.67
C THR A 127 -25.79 -19.94 -25.13
N SER A 128 -26.50 -20.93 -25.67
CA SER A 128 -27.08 -20.87 -27.02
C SER A 128 -28.35 -20.01 -27.12
N GLY A 129 -28.73 -19.33 -26.03
CA GLY A 129 -29.91 -18.47 -25.97
C GLY A 129 -29.72 -17.11 -26.64
N THR A 130 -30.73 -16.25 -26.47
CA THR A 130 -30.75 -14.87 -27.01
C THR A 130 -30.56 -13.81 -25.94
N THR A 131 -30.19 -14.21 -24.71
CA THR A 131 -29.99 -13.28 -23.59
C THR A 131 -28.77 -12.42 -23.87
N PRO A 132 -28.89 -11.08 -23.97
CA PRO A 132 -27.75 -10.21 -24.27
C PRO A 132 -26.62 -10.36 -23.26
N GLY A 133 -25.39 -10.47 -23.77
CA GLY A 133 -24.17 -10.74 -22.98
C GLY A 133 -23.96 -12.21 -22.61
N CYS A 134 -24.94 -13.07 -22.86
CA CYS A 134 -24.89 -14.51 -22.58
C CYS A 134 -24.91 -15.36 -23.85
N ILE A 135 -24.76 -14.76 -25.03
CA ILE A 135 -24.77 -15.47 -26.30
C ILE A 135 -23.39 -16.10 -26.50
N TYR A 136 -23.37 -17.39 -26.83
CA TYR A 136 -22.14 -18.17 -27.06
C TYR A 136 -21.18 -17.48 -28.02
N SER A 137 -21.66 -17.09 -29.20
CA SER A 137 -20.83 -16.48 -30.25
C SER A 137 -20.11 -15.21 -29.79
N ASP A 138 -20.77 -14.44 -28.91
CA ASP A 138 -20.30 -13.12 -28.47
C ASP A 138 -19.20 -13.23 -27.40
N ASN A 139 -19.10 -14.40 -26.74
CA ASN A 139 -18.19 -14.62 -25.62
C ASN A 139 -16.96 -15.47 -25.96
N THR A 140 -16.82 -15.94 -27.21
CA THR A 140 -15.68 -16.75 -27.65
C THR A 140 -14.33 -16.03 -27.52
N HIS A 141 -14.30 -14.71 -27.77
CA HIS A 141 -13.13 -13.86 -27.54
C HIS A 141 -12.77 -13.80 -26.04
N ASN A 142 -13.74 -13.44 -25.19
CA ASN A 142 -13.54 -13.36 -23.74
C ASN A 142 -13.04 -14.68 -23.15
N TYR A 143 -13.61 -15.81 -23.60
CA TYR A 143 -13.15 -17.16 -23.24
C TYR A 143 -11.67 -17.36 -23.57
N SER A 144 -11.25 -17.00 -24.79
CA SER A 144 -9.85 -17.16 -25.20
C SER A 144 -8.90 -16.29 -24.37
N VAL A 145 -9.26 -15.05 -24.07
CA VAL A 145 -8.43 -14.13 -23.27
C VAL A 145 -8.29 -14.62 -21.84
N TRP A 146 -9.38 -15.05 -21.20
CA TRP A 146 -9.37 -15.59 -19.84
C TRP A 146 -8.52 -16.86 -19.75
N ARG A 147 -8.72 -17.79 -20.69
CA ARG A 147 -7.93 -19.02 -20.77
C ARG A 147 -6.45 -18.74 -20.96
N ASP A 148 -6.10 -17.88 -21.92
CA ASP A 148 -4.71 -17.57 -22.22
C ASP A 148 -4.03 -16.85 -21.05
N TYR A 149 -4.76 -16.03 -20.29
CA TYR A 149 -4.26 -15.43 -19.05
C TYR A 149 -4.02 -16.48 -17.97
N ARG A 150 -4.97 -17.40 -17.74
CA ARG A 150 -4.81 -18.49 -16.77
C ARG A 150 -3.61 -19.38 -17.11
N LEU A 151 -3.45 -19.74 -18.38
CA LEU A 151 -2.33 -20.59 -18.83
C LEU A 151 -0.96 -19.91 -18.70
N GLN A 152 -0.89 -18.58 -18.55
CA GLN A 152 0.36 -17.87 -18.26
C GLN A 152 0.74 -17.91 -16.77
N SER A 153 -0.20 -18.23 -15.88
CA SER A 153 0.10 -18.39 -14.45
C SER A 153 0.85 -19.71 -14.19
N GLU A 154 1.84 -19.69 -13.30
CA GLU A 154 2.66 -20.88 -12.99
C GLU A 154 1.82 -22.05 -12.45
N ALA A 155 0.79 -21.74 -11.66
CA ALA A 155 -0.13 -22.73 -11.08
C ALA A 155 -1.27 -23.14 -12.03
N GLN A 156 -1.41 -22.46 -13.18
CA GLN A 156 -2.58 -22.57 -14.07
C GLN A 156 -3.91 -22.29 -13.36
N GLU A 157 -3.86 -21.46 -12.32
CA GLU A 157 -4.96 -21.05 -11.46
C GLU A 157 -4.93 -19.54 -11.32
N VAL A 158 -6.10 -18.91 -11.40
CA VAL A 158 -6.23 -17.46 -11.29
C VAL A 158 -7.31 -17.13 -10.27
N LYS A 159 -7.08 -16.08 -9.48
CA LYS A 159 -8.12 -15.49 -8.63
C LYS A 159 -9.06 -14.66 -9.49
N ALA A 160 -10.32 -15.07 -9.52
CA ALA A 160 -11.39 -14.31 -10.13
C ALA A 160 -12.29 -13.71 -9.04
N TYR A 161 -12.96 -12.62 -9.36
CA TYR A 161 -13.88 -11.93 -8.46
C TYR A 161 -15.27 -11.90 -9.10
N ILE A 162 -16.26 -12.47 -8.43
CA ILE A 162 -17.66 -12.37 -8.84
C ILE A 162 -18.32 -11.23 -8.06
N TYR A 163 -19.08 -10.38 -8.74
CA TYR A 163 -19.70 -9.20 -8.15
C TYR A 163 -21.11 -9.01 -8.68
N ASP A 164 -22.08 -8.89 -7.76
CA ASP A 164 -23.46 -8.56 -8.08
C ASP A 164 -23.69 -7.06 -7.84
N ALA A 165 -23.86 -6.30 -8.93
CA ALA A 165 -24.02 -4.85 -8.87
C ALA A 165 -25.35 -4.40 -8.24
N SER A 166 -26.33 -5.30 -8.07
CA SER A 166 -27.61 -4.96 -7.43
C SER A 166 -27.54 -5.04 -5.91
N SER A 167 -26.76 -5.98 -5.37
CA SER A 167 -26.55 -6.13 -3.93
C SER A 167 -25.27 -5.42 -3.43
N GLY A 168 -24.33 -5.12 -4.33
CA GLY A 168 -23.02 -4.59 -3.97
C GLY A 168 -22.10 -5.61 -3.29
N LEU A 169 -22.44 -6.91 -3.38
CA LEU A 169 -21.69 -7.99 -2.77
C LEU A 169 -20.82 -8.69 -3.82
N GLY A 170 -19.64 -9.12 -3.40
CA GLY A 170 -18.75 -9.93 -4.23
C GLY A 170 -17.87 -10.85 -3.40
N GLU A 171 -17.26 -11.82 -4.06
CA GLU A 171 -16.30 -12.72 -3.42
C GLU A 171 -15.22 -13.18 -4.40
N PHE A 172 -14.03 -13.44 -3.87
CA PHE A 172 -12.95 -14.07 -4.63
C PHE A 172 -13.15 -15.58 -4.67
N PHE A 173 -12.87 -16.17 -5.83
CA PHE A 173 -12.78 -17.61 -5.98
C PHE A 173 -11.59 -17.98 -6.87
N THR A 174 -11.12 -19.22 -6.74
CA THR A 174 -10.04 -19.74 -7.58
C THR A 174 -10.64 -20.42 -8.80
N TYR A 175 -10.25 -19.96 -9.97
CA TYR A 175 -10.62 -20.50 -11.28
C TYR A 175 -9.43 -21.27 -11.87
N ASP A 176 -9.67 -22.53 -12.26
CA ASP A 176 -8.61 -23.48 -12.64
C ASP A 176 -8.77 -24.09 -14.04
N SER A 177 -9.96 -24.02 -14.64
CA SER A 177 -10.24 -24.59 -15.96
C SER A 177 -11.49 -24.01 -16.59
N GLU A 178 -11.60 -24.17 -17.91
CA GLU A 178 -12.74 -23.75 -18.71
C GLU A 178 -13.36 -24.94 -19.44
N SER A 179 -14.65 -24.82 -19.78
CA SER A 179 -15.34 -25.78 -20.63
C SER A 179 -16.07 -25.07 -21.78
N ASP A 180 -15.92 -25.65 -22.96
CA ASP A 180 -16.59 -25.27 -24.21
C ASP A 180 -17.19 -26.52 -24.85
N ASN A 181 -18.52 -26.57 -24.94
CA ASN A 181 -19.25 -27.68 -25.56
C ASN A 181 -19.83 -27.32 -26.95
N GLY A 182 -19.46 -26.17 -27.50
CA GLY A 182 -19.94 -25.63 -28.78
C GLY A 182 -21.26 -24.84 -28.68
N PHE A 183 -21.91 -24.82 -27.52
CA PHE A 183 -23.16 -24.11 -27.28
C PHE A 183 -23.18 -23.32 -25.96
N GLU A 184 -22.31 -23.67 -25.01
CA GLU A 184 -22.16 -23.05 -23.71
C GLU A 184 -20.68 -22.88 -23.39
N LEU A 185 -20.37 -21.80 -22.67
CA LEU A 185 -19.04 -21.53 -22.14
C LEU A 185 -19.15 -21.37 -20.62
N SER A 186 -18.22 -21.99 -19.91
CA SER A 186 -18.13 -21.91 -18.46
C SER A 186 -16.70 -21.86 -17.97
N ILE A 187 -16.53 -21.26 -16.80
CA ILE A 187 -15.30 -21.38 -16.00
C ILE A 187 -15.58 -22.24 -14.79
N HIS A 188 -14.61 -23.07 -14.41
CA HIS A 188 -14.71 -23.96 -13.26
C HIS A 188 -14.05 -23.32 -12.04
N ARG A 189 -14.78 -23.32 -10.93
CA ARG A 189 -14.30 -22.97 -9.60
C ARG A 189 -13.71 -24.20 -8.93
N LYS A 190 -12.44 -24.11 -8.54
CA LYS A 190 -11.67 -25.21 -7.95
C LYS A 190 -12.35 -25.84 -6.73
N ASP A 191 -12.79 -25.04 -5.77
CA ASP A 191 -13.34 -25.51 -4.49
C ASP A 191 -14.22 -24.49 -3.75
N GLY A 192 -14.99 -24.98 -2.77
CA GLY A 192 -15.79 -24.19 -1.83
C GLY A 192 -17.29 -24.07 -2.19
N SER A 193 -17.99 -23.21 -1.44
CA SER A 193 -19.39 -22.84 -1.69
C SER A 193 -19.53 -21.34 -1.89
N TRP A 194 -20.56 -20.88 -2.59
CA TRP A 194 -20.84 -19.45 -2.76
C TRP A 194 -21.30 -18.85 -1.43
N ALA A 195 -20.67 -17.76 -0.99
CA ALA A 195 -21.08 -17.07 0.23
C ALA A 195 -22.36 -16.25 0.01
N ASN A 196 -22.54 -15.71 -1.19
CA ASN A 196 -23.64 -14.82 -1.54
C ASN A 196 -24.53 -15.40 -2.65
N ASN A 197 -25.69 -14.77 -2.84
CA ASN A 197 -26.53 -15.02 -4.01
C ASN A 197 -26.08 -14.08 -5.14
N TYR A 198 -25.98 -14.63 -6.35
CA TYR A 198 -25.59 -13.89 -7.54
C TYR A 198 -26.66 -14.05 -8.60
N SER A 199 -27.28 -12.94 -9.00
CA SER A 199 -28.26 -12.95 -10.08
C SER A 199 -27.58 -12.74 -11.43
N SER A 200 -27.91 -13.60 -12.39
CA SER A 200 -27.52 -13.48 -13.80
C SER A 200 -27.93 -12.15 -14.45
N ALA A 201 -28.87 -11.40 -13.86
CA ALA A 201 -29.28 -10.10 -14.36
C ALA A 201 -28.26 -8.98 -14.06
N ALA A 202 -27.52 -9.08 -12.95
CA ALA A 202 -26.69 -7.99 -12.43
C ALA A 202 -25.26 -8.41 -12.06
N THR A 203 -24.91 -9.68 -12.25
CA THR A 203 -23.60 -10.22 -11.87
C THR A 203 -22.62 -10.25 -13.02
N ALA A 204 -21.40 -9.78 -12.73
CA ALA A 204 -20.24 -9.86 -13.59
C ALA A 204 -19.06 -10.51 -12.86
N ILE A 205 -18.13 -11.06 -13.63
CA ILE A 205 -16.95 -11.78 -13.16
C ILE A 205 -15.72 -11.12 -13.77
N TYR A 206 -14.75 -10.81 -12.91
CA TYR A 206 -13.56 -10.03 -13.22
C TYR A 206 -12.31 -10.83 -12.87
N ILE A 207 -11.21 -10.58 -13.59
CA ILE A 207 -9.86 -10.95 -13.12
C ILE A 207 -9.35 -9.72 -12.38
N LEU A 208 -9.62 -9.69 -11.08
CA LEU A 208 -9.46 -8.49 -10.26
C LEU A 208 -8.20 -8.58 -9.41
N GLU A 209 -7.58 -7.43 -9.22
CA GLU A 209 -6.56 -7.22 -8.23
C GLU A 209 -7.13 -6.31 -7.13
N GLU A 210 -7.15 -6.80 -5.89
CA GLU A 210 -7.59 -6.04 -4.71
C GLU A 210 -6.42 -5.80 -3.77
N TRP A 211 -6.19 -4.54 -3.41
CA TRP A 211 -5.18 -4.12 -2.48
C TRP A 211 -5.87 -3.53 -1.26
N ARG A 212 -5.78 -4.23 -0.13
CA ARG A 212 -6.34 -3.80 1.15
C ARG A 212 -5.21 -3.36 2.08
N PHE A 213 -5.21 -2.08 2.41
CA PHE A 213 -4.32 -1.46 3.38
C PHE A 213 -4.98 -1.47 4.75
N ARG A 214 -4.27 -1.95 5.76
CA ARG A 214 -4.70 -1.88 7.16
C ARG A 214 -3.50 -1.78 8.08
N LEU A 215 -3.72 -1.25 9.28
CA LEU A 215 -2.70 -1.22 10.32
C LEU A 215 -2.85 -2.46 11.24
N ASN A 216 -1.75 -3.20 11.44
CA ASN A 216 -1.68 -4.32 12.37
C ASN A 216 -0.52 -4.10 13.35
N GLY A 217 -0.84 -3.69 14.58
CA GLY A 217 0.16 -3.23 15.53
C GLY A 217 0.83 -1.95 15.03
N ASP A 218 2.14 -1.97 14.85
CA ASP A 218 2.93 -0.85 14.32
C ASP A 218 3.25 -0.97 12.82
N VAL A 219 2.66 -1.94 12.13
CA VAL A 219 2.96 -2.27 10.73
C VAL A 219 1.76 -1.99 9.84
N LEU A 220 1.95 -1.11 8.85
CA LEU A 220 1.00 -0.96 7.75
C LEU A 220 1.17 -2.15 6.81
N GLU A 221 0.15 -2.99 6.73
CA GLU A 221 0.11 -4.20 5.93
C GLU A 221 -0.68 -3.96 4.63
N LEU A 222 -0.24 -4.63 3.56
CA LEU A 222 -0.98 -4.85 2.33
C LEU A 222 -1.49 -6.30 2.31
N ILE A 223 -2.79 -6.45 2.08
CA ILE A 223 -3.42 -7.73 1.78
C ILE A 223 -3.83 -7.72 0.33
N GLU A 224 -3.37 -8.71 -0.42
CA GLU A 224 -3.66 -8.86 -1.83
C GLU A 224 -4.81 -9.87 -2.02
N ASN A 225 -5.81 -9.53 -2.83
CA ASN A 225 -6.91 -10.42 -3.23
C ASN A 225 -7.63 -11.10 -2.05
N SER A 226 -7.79 -10.36 -0.94
CA SER A 226 -8.37 -10.86 0.31
C SER A 226 -7.66 -12.09 0.91
N ASP A 227 -6.37 -12.33 0.60
CA ASP A 227 -5.56 -13.36 1.22
C ASP A 227 -4.96 -12.88 2.56
N PHE A 228 -5.74 -13.03 3.63
CA PHE A 228 -5.31 -12.68 4.98
C PHE A 228 -4.25 -13.63 5.57
N SER A 229 -3.88 -14.71 4.88
CA SER A 229 -2.90 -15.68 5.38
C SER A 229 -1.44 -15.23 5.15
N ALA A 230 -1.22 -14.34 4.19
CA ALA A 230 0.10 -13.85 3.80
C ALA A 230 0.14 -12.31 3.62
N PRO A 231 -0.18 -11.51 4.67
CA PRO A 231 -0.10 -10.06 4.58
C PRO A 231 1.36 -9.60 4.37
N GLN A 232 1.54 -8.55 3.58
CA GLN A 232 2.84 -7.96 3.27
C GLN A 232 3.04 -6.67 4.07
N GLY A 233 4.08 -6.61 4.92
CA GLY A 233 4.42 -5.40 5.66
C GLY A 233 5.05 -4.35 4.73
N ILE A 234 4.40 -3.19 4.59
CA ILE A 234 4.85 -2.10 3.72
C ILE A 234 5.78 -1.17 4.49
N VAL A 235 5.33 -0.69 5.66
CA VAL A 235 6.03 0.29 6.50
C VAL A 235 5.81 -0.03 7.97
N TYR A 236 6.86 0.13 8.76
CA TYR A 236 6.89 -0.07 10.21
C TYR A 236 6.90 1.26 10.97
N GLY A 237 6.50 1.22 12.24
CA GLY A 237 6.46 2.37 13.13
C GLY A 237 5.29 3.31 12.83
N ILE A 238 4.17 2.76 12.33
CA ILE A 238 2.92 3.50 12.12
C ILE A 238 2.05 3.29 13.37
N GLU A 239 1.64 4.37 14.00
CA GLU A 239 0.78 4.36 15.18
C GLU A 239 -0.70 4.50 14.80
N ASP A 240 -1.00 5.26 13.74
CA ASP A 240 -2.36 5.51 13.29
C ASP A 240 -2.41 5.63 11.75
N PHE A 241 -3.52 5.19 11.18
CA PHE A 241 -3.82 5.20 9.76
C PHE A 241 -5.28 5.60 9.57
N GLN A 242 -5.50 6.78 9.00
CA GLN A 242 -6.81 7.38 8.84
C GLN A 242 -7.03 7.72 7.36
N VAL A 243 -8.22 7.41 6.84
CA VAL A 243 -8.57 7.56 5.42
C VAL A 243 -9.95 8.16 5.30
N SER A 244 -10.08 9.18 4.44
CA SER A 244 -11.36 9.81 4.17
C SER A 244 -11.57 10.05 2.68
N ALA A 245 -12.76 9.76 2.19
CA ALA A 245 -13.20 10.12 0.85
C ALA A 245 -13.66 11.59 0.83
N ILE A 246 -13.23 12.34 -0.17
CA ILE A 246 -13.67 13.71 -0.45
C ILE A 246 -14.42 13.67 -1.78
N GLU A 247 -15.69 14.05 -1.78
CA GLU A 247 -16.54 14.10 -2.96
C GLU A 247 -16.40 15.44 -3.73
N ASN A 248 -16.92 15.49 -4.95
CA ASN A 248 -16.87 16.68 -5.82
C ASN A 248 -17.55 17.92 -5.21
N ASP A 249 -18.55 17.72 -4.35
CA ASP A 249 -19.23 18.79 -3.61
C ASP A 249 -18.46 19.26 -2.35
N GLY A 250 -17.35 18.58 -2.01
CA GLY A 250 -16.54 18.84 -0.82
C GLY A 250 -16.97 18.06 0.42
N THR A 251 -18.00 17.22 0.34
CA THR A 251 -18.41 16.31 1.41
C THR A 251 -17.26 15.36 1.75
N VAL A 252 -17.00 15.18 3.05
CA VAL A 252 -15.97 14.27 3.56
C VAL A 252 -16.66 13.08 4.24
N LYS A 253 -16.31 11.87 3.80
CA LYS A 253 -16.83 10.61 4.32
C LYS A 253 -15.70 9.77 4.90
N GLN A 254 -15.87 9.32 6.15
CA GLN A 254 -14.93 8.40 6.83
C GLN A 254 -15.20 6.93 6.49
N ALA A 255 -16.43 6.61 6.10
CA ALA A 255 -16.80 5.33 5.51
C ALA A 255 -17.26 5.56 4.07
N PHE A 256 -16.81 4.72 3.16
CA PHE A 256 -17.13 4.82 1.74
C PHE A 256 -17.24 3.41 1.17
N GLY A 257 -18.34 3.04 0.53
CA GLY A 257 -18.53 1.65 0.10
C GLY A 257 -19.55 1.47 -1.01
N SER A 258 -20.23 0.32 -1.01
CA SER A 258 -21.13 -0.10 -2.09
C SER A 258 -22.36 0.77 -2.31
N ASN A 259 -22.74 1.56 -1.30
CA ASN A 259 -23.85 2.51 -1.41
C ASN A 259 -23.40 3.90 -1.91
N ASP A 260 -22.09 4.11 -2.08
CA ASP A 260 -21.50 5.37 -2.49
C ASP A 260 -21.05 5.31 -3.95
N ASP A 261 -21.14 6.46 -4.62
CA ASP A 261 -20.71 6.60 -6.00
C ASP A 261 -19.21 6.96 -6.04
N TRP A 262 -18.36 5.96 -6.30
CA TRP A 262 -16.91 6.18 -6.41
C TRP A 262 -16.53 7.11 -7.55
N THR A 263 -17.39 7.30 -8.56
CA THR A 263 -17.16 8.27 -9.64
C THR A 263 -17.41 9.72 -9.20
N ALA A 264 -18.06 9.93 -8.05
CA ALA A 264 -18.24 11.25 -7.44
C ALA A 264 -17.04 11.71 -6.60
N LEU A 265 -16.00 10.87 -6.47
CA LEU A 265 -14.82 11.19 -5.67
C LEU A 265 -13.97 12.28 -6.34
N LYS A 266 -13.63 13.29 -5.53
CA LYS A 266 -12.63 14.31 -5.83
C LYS A 266 -11.24 13.91 -5.34
N ALA A 267 -11.13 13.27 -4.18
CA ALA A 267 -9.86 12.78 -3.67
C ALA A 267 -10.07 11.75 -2.55
N ILE A 268 -9.08 10.88 -2.37
CA ILE A 268 -8.89 10.10 -1.15
C ILE A 268 -7.80 10.79 -0.34
N ARG A 269 -8.14 11.23 0.88
CA ARG A 269 -7.18 11.77 1.83
C ARG A 269 -6.70 10.64 2.73
N VAL A 270 -5.39 10.48 2.82
CA VAL A 270 -4.76 9.52 3.71
C VAL A 270 -3.91 10.28 4.71
N THR A 271 -4.06 9.98 5.99
CA THR A 271 -3.24 10.51 7.09
C THR A 271 -2.60 9.35 7.83
N LEU A 272 -1.27 9.42 7.99
CA LEU A 272 -0.49 8.49 8.77
C LEU A 272 0.11 9.22 9.97
N LEU A 273 0.09 8.58 11.13
CA LEU A 273 0.88 8.94 12.30
C LEU A 273 1.96 7.88 12.47
N GLY A 274 3.22 8.29 12.54
CA GLY A 274 4.32 7.41 12.88
C GLY A 274 5.01 7.87 14.16
N ASP A 275 5.47 6.93 14.95
CA ASP A 275 6.23 7.19 16.17
C ASP A 275 7.56 6.42 16.16
N ALA A 276 8.57 7.03 16.76
CA ALA A 276 9.85 6.38 17.03
C ALA A 276 10.41 6.86 18.36
N SER A 277 10.93 5.93 19.15
CA SER A 277 11.58 6.27 20.42
C SER A 277 13.09 6.42 20.26
N TYR A 278 13.66 7.48 20.82
CA TYR A 278 15.10 7.64 20.99
C TYR A 278 15.41 8.05 22.43
N ARG A 279 16.18 7.21 23.14
CA ARG A 279 16.50 7.38 24.58
C ARG A 279 15.27 7.60 25.48
N GLY A 280 14.17 6.93 25.18
CA GLY A 280 12.92 7.05 25.94
C GLY A 280 12.06 8.27 25.61
N ASN A 281 12.51 9.14 24.69
CA ASN A 281 11.68 10.19 24.13
C ASN A 281 11.00 9.69 22.86
N SER A 282 9.67 9.78 22.81
CA SER A 282 8.89 9.54 21.59
C SER A 282 9.03 10.72 20.62
N ILE A 283 9.07 10.41 19.33
CA ILE A 283 9.17 11.34 18.22
C ILE A 283 8.03 11.02 17.25
N ALA A 284 6.84 11.50 17.59
CA ALA A 284 5.68 11.37 16.72
C ALA A 284 5.74 12.36 15.53
N ARG A 285 5.35 11.88 14.36
CA ARG A 285 5.20 12.65 13.12
C ARG A 285 3.94 12.22 12.39
N SER A 286 3.22 13.20 11.86
CA SER A 286 2.07 12.94 11.00
C SER A 286 2.36 13.43 9.58
N ALA A 287 1.85 12.69 8.60
CA ALA A 287 1.88 13.07 7.20
C ALA A 287 0.50 12.83 6.58
N THR A 288 0.02 13.79 5.79
CA THR A 288 -1.26 13.71 5.08
C THR A 288 -1.02 13.94 3.60
N ALA A 289 -1.68 13.16 2.75
CA ALA A 289 -1.73 13.37 1.31
C ALA A 289 -3.13 13.16 0.77
N GLU A 290 -3.44 13.82 -0.34
CA GLU A 290 -4.69 13.66 -1.09
C GLU A 290 -4.38 13.11 -2.48
N PHE A 291 -5.10 12.07 -2.88
CA PHE A 291 -4.90 11.35 -4.13
C PHE A 291 -6.16 11.37 -4.98
N PHE A 292 -6.02 11.73 -6.25
CA PHE A 292 -7.12 11.71 -7.23
C PHE A 292 -7.12 10.37 -7.99
N PRO A 293 -8.19 9.56 -7.91
CA PRO A 293 -8.33 8.35 -8.73
C PRO A 293 -8.55 8.71 -10.20
N ARG A 294 -7.68 8.24 -11.12
CA ARG A 294 -7.67 8.75 -12.50
C ARG A 294 -8.81 8.18 -13.35
N ASN A 295 -9.22 6.94 -13.08
CA ASN A 295 -10.19 6.22 -13.92
C ASN A 295 -11.65 6.62 -13.64
N ILE A 296 -11.88 7.56 -12.72
CA ILE A 296 -13.19 8.20 -12.51
C ILE A 296 -13.65 8.94 -13.77
N LEU A 297 -12.71 9.53 -14.53
CA LEU A 297 -13.03 10.32 -15.73
C LEU A 297 -13.33 9.47 -16.98
N SER A 298 -13.04 8.17 -16.90
CA SER A 298 -13.17 7.24 -18.02
C SER A 298 -14.48 6.45 -18.00
N ASN A 299 -15.27 6.62 -16.93
CA ASN A 299 -16.53 5.92 -16.68
C ASN A 299 -17.75 6.84 -16.80
#